data_AF-A0A6V7LSU2-F1
#
_entry.id   AF-A0A6V7LSU2-F1
#
_cell.length_a   1.000
_cell.length_b   1.000
_cell.length_c   1.000
_cell.angle_alpha   90.00
_cell.angle_beta   90.00
_cell.angle_gamma   90.00
#
_symmetry.space_group_name_H-M   'P 1'
#
loop_
_entity.id
_entity.type
_entity.pdbx_description
1 polymer ?
#
loop_
_entity_poly.entity_id
_entity_poly.type
_entity_poly.pdbx_seq_one_letter_code
_entity_poly.pdbx_strand_id
1 'polypeptide(L)'
;NAVCLLSDNGLRITAEDAKCVQGSAYIPVNAFEEFKLKADAYFKINLTILVECLGMFSNQTTINGSPPALQIQYKGPTHPVTILLEEDGIITECALNSQEPDQLLDFQMTPETVLNRVVLQTELLRDVWSELDQNCPYIQ
;
A
#
# COMPACT_ATOMS: atom_id res chain seq x y z
N ASN A 1 -6.81 6.54 -5.81
CA ASN A 1 -6.24 7.24 -4.64
C ASN A 1 -6.26 6.30 -3.44
N ALA A 2 -5.35 6.49 -2.50
CA ALA A 2 -5.33 5.74 -1.25
C ALA A 2 -5.03 6.68 -0.08
N VAL A 3 -5.61 6.37 1.07
CA VAL A 3 -5.39 7.02 2.34
C VAL A 3 -4.25 6.31 3.07
N CYS A 4 -3.26 7.07 3.51
CA CYS A 4 -2.12 6.60 4.29
C CYS A 4 -2.27 7.05 5.74
N LEU A 5 -2.12 6.12 6.66
CA LEU A 5 -2.00 6.36 8.09
C LEU A 5 -0.62 5.91 8.55
N LEU A 6 0.17 6.84 9.08
CA LEU A 6 1.42 6.55 9.77
C LEU A 6 1.20 6.74 11.27
N SER A 7 1.62 5.74 12.04
CA SER A 7 1.60 5.76 13.50
C SER A 7 2.83 5.05 14.04
N ASP A 8 3.00 5.02 15.36
CA ASP A 8 4.08 4.28 16.01
C ASP A 8 4.07 2.77 15.70
N ASN A 9 2.94 2.22 15.23
CA ASN A 9 2.83 0.82 14.83
C ASN A 9 3.34 0.53 13.42
N GLY A 10 3.42 1.55 12.55
CA GLY A 10 3.84 1.43 11.17
C GLY A 10 2.96 2.22 10.19
N LEU A 11 2.99 1.80 8.93
CA LEU A 11 2.29 2.41 7.81
C LEU A 11 1.11 1.53 7.36
N ARG A 12 -0.09 2.12 7.32
CA ARG A 12 -1.27 1.52 6.71
C ARG A 12 -1.66 2.32 5.47
N ILE A 13 -1.88 1.64 4.35
CA ILE A 13 -2.36 2.22 3.11
C ILE A 13 -3.71 1.58 2.78
N THR A 14 -4.74 2.40 2.65
CA THR A 14 -6.11 1.94 2.45
C THR A 14 -6.72 2.59 1.21
N ALA A 15 -7.22 1.78 0.28
CA ALA A 15 -8.02 2.21 -0.84
C ALA A 15 -9.46 1.74 -0.63
N GLU A 16 -10.42 2.63 -0.89
CA GLU A 16 -11.85 2.34 -0.82
C GLU A 16 -12.48 2.62 -2.18
N ASP A 17 -13.41 1.76 -2.59
CA ASP A 17 -14.24 1.96 -3.76
C ASP A 17 -15.74 1.96 -3.38
N ALA A 18 -16.41 3.04 -3.75
CA ALA A 18 -17.84 3.28 -3.60
C ALA A 18 -18.45 2.96 -2.21
N LYS A 19 -17.67 3.01 -1.12
CA LYS A 19 -18.08 2.57 0.22
C LYS A 19 -18.56 1.12 0.30
N CYS A 20 -18.23 0.30 -0.71
CA CYS A 20 -18.64 -1.09 -0.81
C CYS A 20 -17.46 -2.04 -0.59
N VAL A 21 -16.27 -1.61 -1.02
CA VAL A 21 -15.05 -2.43 -0.97
C VAL A 21 -13.91 -1.60 -0.41
N GLN A 22 -13.13 -2.20 0.48
CA GLN A 22 -11.92 -1.60 1.01
C GLN A 22 -10.76 -2.61 0.97
N GLY A 23 -9.65 -2.20 0.35
CA GLY A 23 -8.38 -2.91 0.39
C GLY A 23 -7.41 -2.18 1.31
N SER A 24 -6.74 -2.91 2.21
CA SER A 24 -5.73 -2.32 3.09
C SER A 24 -4.45 -3.15 3.09
N ALA A 25 -3.33 -2.46 2.91
CA ALA A 25 -2.00 -3.00 3.13
C ALA A 25 -1.43 -2.41 4.43
N TYR A 26 -0.78 -3.25 5.22
CA TYR A 26 -0.16 -2.83 6.48
C TYR A 26 1.31 -3.26 6.49
N ILE A 27 2.18 -2.29 6.76
CA ILE A 27 3.63 -2.46 6.86
C ILE A 27 4.00 -2.10 8.30
N PRO A 28 4.31 -3.08 9.15
CA PRO A 28 4.65 -2.83 10.55
C PRO A 28 6.00 -2.12 10.69
N VAL A 29 6.18 -1.39 11.78
CA VAL A 29 7.40 -0.61 12.05
C VAL A 29 8.70 -1.44 11.97
N ASN A 30 8.64 -2.72 12.35
CA ASN A 30 9.78 -3.63 12.31
C ASN A 30 10.14 -4.14 10.91
N ALA A 31 9.35 -3.81 9.88
CA ALA A 31 9.69 -4.08 8.50
C ALA A 31 10.64 -3.02 7.91
N PHE A 32 10.82 -1.88 8.58
CA PHE A 32 11.73 -0.82 8.16
C PHE A 32 13.08 -0.93 8.89
N GLU A 33 14.16 -0.65 8.19
CA GLU A 33 15.49 -0.48 8.82
C GLU A 33 15.53 0.76 9.72
N GLU A 34 14.86 1.84 9.29
CA GLU A 34 14.70 3.07 10.06
C GLU A 34 13.26 3.58 9.93
N PHE A 35 12.62 3.88 11.06
CA PHE A 35 11.31 4.51 11.11
C PHE A 35 11.32 5.63 12.14
N LYS A 36 11.16 6.88 11.69
CA LYS A 36 11.16 8.07 12.54
C LYS A 36 9.85 8.83 12.36
N LEU A 37 9.07 8.91 13.43
CA LEU A 37 7.80 9.62 13.46
C LEU A 37 7.86 10.73 14.50
N LYS A 38 7.41 11.94 14.13
CA LYS A 38 7.28 13.07 15.09
C LYS A 38 5.88 13.14 15.69
N ALA A 39 4.88 12.83 14.87
CA ALA A 39 3.48 12.75 15.22
C ALA A 39 2.79 11.88 14.16
N ASP A 40 1.68 11.26 14.52
CA ASP A 40 0.84 10.52 13.58
C ASP A 40 0.52 11.37 12.36
N ALA A 41 0.54 10.73 11.19
CA ALA A 41 0.28 11.40 9.92
C ALA A 41 -0.85 10.70 9.18
N TYR A 42 -1.74 11.50 8.62
CA TYR A 42 -2.91 11.04 7.89
C TYR A 42 -3.06 11.86 6.62
N PHE A 43 -2.89 11.23 5.46
CA PHE A 43 -2.86 11.93 4.17
C PHE A 43 -3.32 11.01 3.04
N LYS A 44 -3.76 11.59 1.93
CA LYS A 44 -4.17 10.85 0.73
C LYS A 44 -3.19 11.08 -0.41
N ILE A 45 -2.86 10.03 -1.14
CA ILE A 45 -1.98 10.06 -2.31
C ILE A 45 -2.60 9.32 -3.49
N ASN A 46 -2.08 9.61 -4.69
CA ASN A 46 -2.37 8.79 -5.86
C ASN A 46 -1.58 7.47 -5.78
N LEU A 47 -2.29 6.38 -5.50
CA LEU A 47 -1.71 5.04 -5.36
C LEU A 47 -1.04 4.55 -6.66
N THR A 48 -1.58 4.90 -7.83
CA THR A 48 -0.99 4.53 -9.11
C THR A 48 0.39 5.16 -9.27
N ILE A 49 0.51 6.46 -8.97
CA ILE A 49 1.81 7.17 -9.02
C ILE A 49 2.78 6.56 -8.00
N LEU A 50 2.33 6.23 -6.79
CA LEU A 50 3.18 5.55 -5.80
C LEU A 50 3.72 4.22 -6.35
N VAL A 51 2.87 3.38 -6.92
CA VAL A 51 3.27 2.08 -7.48
C VAL A 51 4.21 2.26 -8.67
N GLU A 52 3.96 3.24 -9.54
CA GLU A 52 4.86 3.58 -10.65
C GLU A 52 6.25 4.02 -10.16
N CYS A 53 6.30 4.88 -9.14
CA CYS A 53 7.55 5.30 -8.50
C CYS A 53 8.33 4.11 -7.93
N LEU A 54 7.67 3.24 -7.16
CA LEU A 54 8.30 2.03 -6.60
C LEU A 54 8.72 1.03 -7.70
N GLY A 55 7.98 1.00 -8.81
CA GLY A 55 8.23 0.11 -9.94
C GLY A 55 9.43 0.49 -10.82
N MET A 56 10.00 1.69 -10.67
CA MET A 56 11.09 2.18 -11.53
C MET A 56 12.31 1.24 -11.56
N PHE A 57 12.59 0.59 -10.43
CA PHE A 57 13.71 -0.36 -10.27
C PHE A 57 13.23 -1.82 -10.13
N SER A 58 11.92 -2.07 -10.01
CA SER A 58 11.36 -3.43 -9.85
C SER A 58 11.59 -4.34 -11.06
N ASN A 59 11.80 -3.78 -12.24
CA ASN A 59 12.04 -4.54 -13.48
C ASN A 59 13.53 -4.78 -13.74
N GLN A 60 14.41 -4.18 -12.94
CA GLN A 60 15.86 -4.37 -13.00
C GLN A 60 16.27 -5.33 -11.90
N THR A 61 15.58 -6.48 -11.80
CA THR A 61 15.98 -7.55 -10.88
C THR A 61 17.38 -8.02 -11.26
N THR A 62 18.36 -7.41 -10.62
CA THR A 62 19.76 -7.73 -10.79
C THR A 62 19.93 -9.15 -10.26
N ILE A 63 20.17 -10.07 -11.19
CA ILE A 63 20.41 -11.50 -10.92
C ILE A 63 21.63 -11.66 -9.98
N ASN A 64 22.40 -10.59 -9.70
CA ASN A 64 23.58 -10.55 -8.83
C ASN A 64 23.77 -9.22 -8.04
N GLY A 65 22.77 -8.35 -7.91
CA GLY A 65 22.92 -7.02 -7.26
C GLY A 65 22.21 -6.91 -5.91
N SER A 66 22.53 -5.85 -5.14
CA SER A 66 21.80 -5.52 -3.91
C SER A 66 20.41 -4.99 -4.24
N PRO A 67 19.38 -5.27 -3.42
CA PRO A 67 18.07 -4.68 -3.60
C PRO A 67 18.17 -3.14 -3.50
N PRO A 68 17.31 -2.39 -4.22
CA PRO A 68 17.31 -0.93 -4.14
C PRO A 68 16.93 -0.47 -2.72
N ALA A 69 17.58 0.59 -2.26
CA ALA A 69 17.23 1.26 -1.01
C ALA A 69 16.05 2.22 -1.23
N LEU A 70 15.11 2.24 -0.28
CA LEU A 70 13.91 3.08 -0.31
C LEU A 70 13.88 4.00 0.90
N GLN A 71 13.69 5.30 0.66
CA GLN A 71 13.39 6.27 1.70
C GLN A 71 12.09 7.02 1.36
N ILE A 72 11.16 7.06 2.33
CA ILE A 72 9.91 7.82 2.22
C ILE A 72 9.93 8.93 3.26
N GLN A 73 9.62 10.16 2.85
CA GLN A 73 9.56 11.32 3.73
C GLN A 73 8.23 12.04 3.57
N TYR A 74 7.60 12.38 4.70
CA TYR A 74 6.44 13.24 4.75
C TYR A 74 6.64 14.34 5.79
N LYS A 75 6.58 15.61 5.35
CA LYS A 75 6.86 16.78 6.19
C LYS A 75 5.60 17.51 6.66
N GLY A 76 4.42 16.98 6.33
CA GLY A 76 3.12 17.56 6.67
C GLY A 76 2.32 18.04 5.45
N PRO A 77 1.09 18.55 5.65
CA PRO A 77 0.11 18.74 4.58
C PRO A 77 0.51 19.71 3.45
N THR A 78 1.43 20.63 3.72
CA THR A 78 1.91 21.62 2.74
C THR A 78 3.10 21.13 1.92
N HIS A 79 3.57 19.90 2.15
CA HIS A 79 4.73 19.33 1.49
C HIS A 79 4.34 18.02 0.78
N PRO A 80 4.92 17.73 -0.39
CA PRO A 80 4.71 16.43 -1.02
C PRO A 80 5.27 15.30 -0.15
N VAL A 81 4.78 14.08 -0.40
CA VAL A 81 5.46 12.87 0.04
C VAL A 81 6.64 12.65 -0.91
N THR A 82 7.85 12.72 -0.38
CA THR A 82 9.07 12.47 -1.16
C THR A 82 9.43 11.00 -1.05
N ILE A 83 9.73 10.38 -2.19
CA ILE A 83 10.23 9.02 -2.31
C ILE A 83 11.61 9.11 -2.94
N LEU A 84 12.63 8.61 -2.25
CA LEU A 84 13.97 8.43 -2.80
C LEU A 84 14.23 6.95 -2.96
N LEU A 85 14.68 6.58 -4.15
CA LEU A 85 15.12 5.23 -4.50
C LEU A 85 16.59 5.31 -4.90
N GLU A 86 17.40 4.42 -4.35
CA GLU A 86 18.81 4.31 -4.68
C GLU A 86 19.14 2.89 -5.12
N GLU A 87 19.78 2.76 -6.27
CA GLU A 87 20.30 1.49 -6.79
C GLU A 87 21.62 1.75 -7.53
N ASP A 88 22.69 1.04 -7.14
CA ASP A 88 24.03 1.14 -7.75
C ASP A 88 24.55 2.60 -7.86
N GLY A 89 24.27 3.44 -6.87
CA GLY A 89 24.67 4.84 -6.82
C GLY A 89 23.81 5.79 -7.69
N ILE A 90 22.78 5.27 -8.37
CA ILE A 90 21.78 6.07 -9.06
C ILE A 90 20.66 6.41 -8.08
N ILE A 91 20.42 7.70 -7.88
CA ILE A 91 19.36 8.20 -7.00
C ILE A 91 18.23 8.80 -7.83
N THR A 92 17.01 8.28 -7.61
CA THR A 92 15.78 8.83 -8.18
C THR A 92 14.93 9.43 -7.08
N GLU A 93 14.57 10.70 -7.22
CA GLU A 93 13.66 11.41 -6.31
C GLU A 93 12.31 11.64 -6.98
N CYS A 94 11.24 11.20 -6.32
CA CYS A 94 9.86 11.41 -6.74
C CYS A 94 9.12 12.24 -5.69
N ALA A 95 8.35 13.24 -6.12
CA ALA A 95 7.54 14.08 -5.24
C ALA A 95 6.05 13.87 -5.53
N LEU A 96 5.34 13.23 -4.60
CA LEU A 96 3.92 12.94 -4.73
C LEU A 96 3.11 13.99 -3.97
N ASN A 97 2.20 14.66 -4.68
CA ASN A 97 1.27 15.58 -4.03
C ASN A 97 0.37 14.81 -3.05
N SER A 98 0.40 15.20 -1.78
CA SER A 98 -0.54 14.74 -0.78
C SER A 98 -1.80 15.60 -0.77
N GLN A 99 -2.91 14.99 -0.38
CA GLN A 99 -4.22 15.63 -0.26
C GLN A 99 -4.78 15.40 1.14
N GLU A 100 -5.76 16.22 1.51
CA GLU A 100 -6.59 15.94 2.66
C GLU A 100 -7.30 14.58 2.45
N PRO A 101 -7.20 13.67 3.42
CA PRO A 101 -7.77 12.33 3.30
C PRO A 101 -9.27 12.34 3.47
N ASP A 102 -9.93 11.47 2.69
CA ASP A 102 -11.37 11.25 2.84
C ASP A 102 -11.63 10.40 4.10
N GLN A 103 -12.84 10.52 4.65
CA GLN A 103 -13.28 9.63 5.70
C GLN A 103 -13.53 8.23 5.12
N LEU A 104 -12.77 7.25 5.59
CA LEU A 104 -12.98 5.84 5.26
C LEU A 104 -14.18 5.27 6.01
N LEU A 105 -14.89 4.33 5.37
CA LEU A 105 -15.95 3.56 6.01
C LEU A 105 -15.34 2.53 6.96
N ASP A 106 -15.89 2.44 8.17
CA ASP A 106 -15.51 1.42 9.15
C ASP A 106 -16.32 0.13 8.91
N PHE A 107 -15.69 -0.86 8.27
CA PHE A 107 -16.26 -2.21 8.13
C PHE A 107 -15.98 -3.01 9.39
N GLN A 108 -16.96 -3.07 10.29
CA GLN A 108 -16.84 -3.83 11.54
C GLN A 108 -16.98 -5.33 11.28
N MET A 109 -15.84 -6.00 11.09
CA MET A 109 -15.73 -7.47 11.10
C MET A 109 -15.08 -7.92 12.39
N THR A 110 -15.86 -8.05 13.46
CA THR A 110 -15.35 -8.57 14.73
C THR A 110 -15.44 -10.09 14.76
N PRO A 111 -14.55 -10.80 15.49
CA PRO A 111 -14.59 -12.27 15.57
C PRO A 111 -15.96 -12.83 15.98
N GLU A 112 -16.72 -12.08 16.78
CA GLU A 112 -18.06 -12.47 17.27
C GLU A 112 -19.13 -12.43 16.17
N THR A 113 -18.93 -11.61 15.13
CA THR A 113 -19.87 -11.46 14.00
C THR A 113 -19.61 -12.46 12.86
N VAL A 114 -18.46 -13.13 12.87
CA VAL A 114 -18.05 -14.05 11.81
C VAL A 114 -18.73 -15.41 12.01
N LEU A 115 -19.73 -15.73 11.18
CA LEU A 115 -20.45 -17.01 11.23
C LEU A 115 -19.63 -18.18 10.72
N ASN A 116 -18.86 -17.97 9.65
CA ASN A 116 -18.06 -19.00 8.99
C ASN A 116 -16.68 -18.43 8.63
N ARG A 117 -15.64 -19.25 8.81
CA ARG A 117 -14.26 -18.91 8.45
C ARG A 117 -13.64 -20.07 7.70
N VAL A 118 -13.18 -19.80 6.48
CA VAL A 118 -12.45 -20.74 5.64
C VAL A 118 -11.07 -20.15 5.35
N VAL A 119 -10.03 -20.97 5.48
CA VAL A 119 -8.64 -20.59 5.14
C VAL A 119 -8.18 -21.52 4.03
N LEU A 120 -7.82 -20.95 2.88
CA LEU A 120 -7.44 -21.67 1.67
C LEU A 120 -5.98 -21.37 1.31
N GLN A 121 -5.33 -22.32 0.65
CA GLN A 121 -3.99 -22.12 0.11
C GLN A 121 -4.06 -21.30 -1.18
N THR A 122 -3.37 -20.16 -1.19
CA THR A 122 -3.47 -19.16 -2.28
C THR A 122 -2.97 -19.68 -3.63
N GLU A 123 -2.01 -20.61 -3.64
CA GLU A 123 -1.43 -21.16 -4.87
C GLU A 123 -2.48 -21.85 -5.75
N LEU A 124 -3.26 -22.75 -5.16
CA LEU A 124 -4.33 -23.47 -5.86
C LEU A 124 -5.51 -22.55 -6.23
N LEU A 125 -5.71 -21.51 -5.42
CA LEU A 125 -6.85 -20.62 -5.54
C LEU A 125 -6.67 -19.60 -6.67
N ARG A 126 -5.42 -19.21 -6.97
CA ARG A 126 -5.09 -18.23 -8.01
C ARG A 126 -5.63 -18.63 -9.38
N ASP A 127 -5.41 -19.88 -9.79
CA ASP A 127 -5.81 -20.36 -11.11
C ASP A 127 -7.33 -20.35 -11.24
N VAL A 128 -8.04 -20.82 -10.21
CA VAL A 128 -9.51 -20.81 -10.14
C VAL A 128 -10.08 -19.38 -10.27
N TRP A 129 -9.54 -18.39 -9.55
CA TRP A 129 -10.01 -17.00 -9.68
C TRP A 129 -9.73 -16.40 -11.05
N SER A 130 -8.64 -16.82 -11.70
CA SER A 130 -8.29 -16.30 -13.03
C SER A 130 -9.22 -16.79 -14.13
N GLU A 131 -9.88 -17.94 -13.92
CA GLU A 131 -10.80 -18.58 -14.86
C GLU A 131 -12.27 -18.16 -14.67
N LEU A 132 -12.59 -17.37 -13.65
CA LEU A 132 -13.95 -16.87 -13.44
C LEU A 132 -14.42 -16.01 -14.62
N ASP A 133 -15.69 -16.16 -14.99
CA ASP A 133 -16.30 -15.38 -16.06
C ASP A 133 -16.42 -13.89 -15.67
N GLN A 134 -15.55 -13.07 -16.26
CA GLN A 134 -15.48 -11.63 -16.02
C GLN A 134 -16.71 -10.86 -16.53
N ASN A 135 -17.55 -11.48 -17.37
CA ASN A 135 -18.79 -10.87 -17.84
C ASN A 135 -19.96 -11.11 -16.89
N CYS A 136 -19.80 -12.02 -15.92
CA CYS A 136 -20.83 -12.24 -14.91
C CYS A 136 -20.79 -11.10 -13.88
N PRO A 137 -21.92 -10.42 -13.61
CA PRO A 137 -21.96 -9.34 -12.61
C PRO A 137 -21.85 -9.85 -11.16
N TYR A 138 -21.88 -11.18 -10.96
CA TYR A 138 -21.81 -11.82 -9.65
C TYR A 138 -20.80 -12.97 -9.66
N ILE A 139 -20.10 -13.19 -8.54
CA ILE A 139 -19.29 -14.41 -8.34
C ILE A 139 -20.26 -15.52 -7.89
N GLN A 140 -20.27 -16.64 -8.62
CA GLN A 140 -21.11 -17.81 -8.33
C GLN A 140 -20.26 -19.05 -8.07
#